data_AF-A0A809X397-F1
#
_entry.id   AF-A0A809X397-F1
#
_cell.length_a   1.000
_cell.length_b   1.000
_cell.length_c   1.000
_cell.angle_alpha   90.00
_cell.angle_beta   90.00
_cell.angle_gamma   90.00
#
_symmetry.space_group_name_H-M   'P 1'
#
loop_
_entity.id
_entity.type
_entity.pdbx_description
1 polymer ?
#
loop_
_entity_poly.entity_id
_entity_poly.type
_entity_poly.pdbx_seq_one_letter_code
_entity_poly.pdbx_strand_id
1 'polypeptide(L)'
;MVRAIFMTEEQIAELVEKARLDGELWAVLKDRELNQFSDDGSAKLPSIAMAVGDFVVGLYGAEHGYEIGSLIIALRFHIRQELGLPV
;
A
#
# COMPACT_ATOMS: atom_id res chain seq x y z
N MET A 1 23.82 -6.89 -1.20
CA MET A 1 22.76 -7.19 -2.19
C MET A 1 21.63 -7.84 -1.41
N VAL A 2 20.56 -7.11 -1.08
CA VAL A 2 19.43 -7.64 -0.31
C VAL A 2 18.52 -8.40 -1.29
N ARG A 3 18.25 -9.68 -1.01
CA ARG A 3 17.35 -10.49 -1.85
C ARG A 3 15.91 -10.10 -1.52
N ALA A 4 15.13 -9.73 -2.54
CA ALA A 4 13.72 -9.44 -2.36
C ALA A 4 12.95 -10.69 -1.91
N ILE A 5 12.15 -10.57 -0.86
CA ILE A 5 11.27 -11.64 -0.35
C ILE A 5 9.87 -11.36 -0.89
N PHE A 6 9.36 -12.29 -1.69
CA PHE A 6 7.97 -12.23 -2.18
C PHE A 6 7.01 -12.62 -1.05
N MET A 7 5.93 -11.87 -0.91
CA MET A 7 4.85 -12.20 0.02
C MET A 7 3.97 -13.31 -0.56
N THR A 8 3.49 -14.22 0.28
CA THR A 8 2.46 -15.18 -0.12
C THR A 8 1.08 -14.51 -0.20
N GLU A 9 0.12 -15.17 -0.85
CA GLU A 9 -1.26 -14.68 -0.92
C GLU A 9 -1.87 -14.51 0.47
N GLU A 10 -1.61 -15.43 1.39
CA GLU A 10 -2.10 -15.36 2.78
C GLU A 10 -1.48 -14.18 3.53
N GLN A 11 -0.19 -13.91 3.34
CA GLN A 11 0.49 -12.77 3.94
C GLN A 11 -0.08 -11.45 3.42
N ILE A 12 -0.35 -11.36 2.11
CA ILE A 12 -0.97 -10.19 1.51
C ILE A 12 -2.37 -9.97 2.10
N ALA A 13 -3.18 -11.03 2.18
CA ALA A 13 -4.53 -10.94 2.76
C ALA A 13 -4.50 -10.49 4.22
N GLU A 14 -3.58 -11.03 5.03
CA GLU A 14 -3.40 -10.62 6.42
C GLU A 14 -3.01 -9.13 6.53
N LEU A 15 -2.08 -8.67 5.68
CA LEU A 15 -1.63 -7.29 5.67
C LEU A 15 -2.71 -6.31 5.21
N VAL A 16 -3.54 -6.71 4.25
CA VAL A 16 -4.73 -5.94 3.85
C VAL A 16 -5.68 -5.78 5.02
N GLU A 17 -6.02 -6.86 5.72
CA GLU A 17 -6.94 -6.79 6.85
C GLU A 17 -6.36 -5.97 8.02
N LYS A 18 -5.06 -6.08 8.30
CA LYS A 18 -4.38 -5.21 9.27
C LYS A 18 -4.47 -3.73 8.87
N ALA A 19 -4.21 -3.40 7.61
CA ALA A 19 -4.31 -2.03 7.12
C ALA A 19 -5.74 -1.48 7.20
N ARG A 20 -6.76 -2.32 7.01
CA ARG A 20 -8.19 -1.92 7.14
C ARG A 20 -8.59 -1.65 8.59
N LEU A 21 -8.03 -2.39 9.53
CA LEU A 21 -8.29 -2.20 10.97
C LEU A 21 -7.58 -0.96 11.53
N ASP A 22 -6.47 -0.56 10.91
CA ASP A 22 -5.80 0.71 11.20
C ASP A 22 -6.50 1.87 10.48
N GLY A 23 -7.44 2.52 11.17
CA GLY A 23 -8.25 3.59 10.59
C GLY A 23 -7.45 4.80 10.11
N GLU A 24 -6.29 5.10 10.72
CA GLU A 24 -5.44 6.21 10.30
C GLU A 24 -4.69 5.86 9.01
N LEU A 25 -4.04 4.69 8.98
CA LEU A 25 -3.37 4.20 7.78
C LEU A 25 -4.37 4.06 6.62
N TRP A 26 -5.55 3.48 6.87
CA TRP A 26 -6.57 3.30 5.84
C TRP A 26 -7.04 4.64 5.25
N ALA A 27 -7.22 5.66 6.09
CA ALA A 27 -7.57 7.00 5.63
C ALA A 27 -6.46 7.62 4.77
N VAL A 28 -5.19 7.48 5.18
CA VAL A 28 -4.03 7.97 4.42
C VAL A 28 -3.93 7.27 3.06
N LEU A 29 -4.11 5.95 3.01
CA LEU A 29 -4.05 5.20 1.75
C LEU A 29 -5.18 5.61 0.80
N LYS A 30 -6.40 5.86 1.32
CA LYS A 30 -7.53 6.37 0.53
C LYS A 30 -7.26 7.76 -0.03
N ASP A 31 -6.75 8.68 0.79
CA ASP A 31 -6.40 10.04 0.34
C ASP A 31 -5.34 10.01 -0.77
N ARG A 32 -4.28 9.21 -0.59
CA ARG A 32 -3.21 9.09 -1.59
C ARG A 32 -3.67 8.42 -2.88
N GLU A 33 -4.66 7.52 -2.84
CA GLU A 33 -5.24 6.94 -4.06
C GLU A 33 -6.09 7.95 -4.83
N LEU A 34 -6.88 8.78 -4.13
CA LEU A 34 -7.68 9.85 -4.73
C LEU A 34 -6.80 10.96 -5.33
N ASN A 35 -5.72 11.30 -4.62
CA ASN A 35 -4.83 12.42 -4.95
C ASN A 35 -3.48 11.95 -5.53
N GLN A 36 -3.49 10.87 -6.32
CA GLN A 36 -2.25 10.21 -6.76
C GLN A 36 -1.47 10.97 -7.85
N PHE A 37 -2.11 11.90 -8.58
CA PHE A 37 -1.52 12.63 -9.69
C PHE A 37 -1.59 14.16 -9.52
N SER A 38 -0.57 14.84 -10.03
CA SER A 38 -0.54 16.29 -10.24
C SER A 38 -1.29 16.68 -11.51
N ASP A 39 -1.55 17.98 -11.68
CA ASP A 39 -2.28 18.50 -12.84
C ASP A 39 -1.53 18.26 -14.17
N ASP A 40 -0.21 18.08 -14.12
CA ASP A 40 0.65 17.71 -15.25
C ASP A 40 0.73 16.20 -15.50
N GLY A 41 -0.01 15.38 -14.75
CA GLY A 41 -0.04 13.93 -14.85
C GLY A 41 1.12 13.22 -14.14
N SER A 42 2.03 13.95 -13.50
CA SER A 42 3.11 13.34 -12.69
C SER A 42 2.57 12.71 -11.40
N ALA A 43 3.24 11.66 -10.91
CA ALA A 43 2.87 11.03 -9.65
C ALA A 43 3.18 11.97 -8.46
N LYS A 44 2.21 12.16 -7.57
CA LYS A 44 2.38 12.97 -6.35
C LYS A 44 3.16 12.22 -5.27
N LEU A 45 3.96 12.98 -4.52
CA LEU A 45 4.63 12.53 -3.30
C LEU A 45 4.03 13.25 -2.08
N PRO A 46 3.86 12.55 -0.94
CA PRO A 46 4.16 11.14 -0.72
C PRO A 46 3.15 10.22 -1.41
N SER A 47 3.64 9.16 -2.06
CA SER A 47 2.79 8.24 -2.83
C SER A 47 2.19 7.14 -1.95
N ILE A 48 1.22 6.39 -2.49
CA ILE A 48 0.68 5.21 -1.80
C ILE A 48 1.78 4.16 -1.56
N ALA A 49 2.70 3.97 -2.50
CA ALA A 49 3.82 3.04 -2.36
C ALA A 49 4.71 3.37 -1.16
N MET A 50 4.91 4.66 -0.86
CA MET A 50 5.65 5.09 0.33
C MET A 50 4.90 4.71 1.62
N ALA A 51 3.58 4.95 1.70
CA ALA A 51 2.80 4.56 2.88
C ALA A 51 2.81 3.05 3.11
N VAL A 52 2.69 2.27 2.03
CA VAL A 52 2.75 0.80 2.12
C VAL A 52 4.15 0.35 2.54
N GLY A 53 5.20 0.98 2.02
CA GLY A 53 6.58 0.74 2.45
C GLY A 53 6.78 1.01 3.94
N ASP A 54 6.35 2.18 4.42
CA ASP A 54 6.45 2.58 5.83
C ASP A 54 5.66 1.61 6.74
N PHE A 55 4.47 1.18 6.31
CA PHE A 55 3.66 0.19 7.00
C PHE A 55 4.38 -1.16 7.14
N VAL A 56 4.91 -1.70 6.04
CA VAL A 56 5.63 -2.98 6.03
C VAL A 56 6.91 -2.89 6.88
N VAL A 57 7.66 -1.79 6.76
CA VAL A 57 8.85 -1.54 7.58
C VAL A 57 8.50 -1.39 9.06
N GLY A 58 7.39 -0.75 9.39
CA GLY A 58 6.92 -0.62 10.78
C GLY A 58 6.58 -1.97 11.42
N LEU A 59 6.08 -2.93 10.63
CA LEU A 59 5.73 -4.27 11.11
C LEU A 59 6.93 -5.22 11.21
N TYR A 60 7.80 -5.22 10.21
CA TYR A 60 8.84 -6.24 10.06
C TYR A 60 10.26 -5.71 10.25
N GLY A 61 10.45 -4.39 10.29
CA GLY A 61 11.76 -3.74 10.37
C GLY A 61 12.39 -3.50 8.99
N ALA A 62 13.30 -2.53 8.93
CA ALA A 62 13.94 -2.07 7.70
C ALA A 62 14.96 -3.07 7.11
N GLU A 63 15.30 -4.13 7.84
CA GLU A 63 16.28 -5.14 7.42
C GLU A 63 15.69 -6.16 6.44
N HIS A 64 14.36 -6.24 6.32
CA HIS A 64 13.70 -7.15 5.41
C HIS A 64 13.30 -6.45 4.11
N GLY A 65 13.99 -6.79 3.02
CA GLY A 65 13.65 -6.33 1.67
C GLY A 65 12.44 -7.08 1.11
N TYR A 66 11.23 -6.77 1.57
CA TYR A 66 10.02 -7.32 0.98
C TYR A 66 9.70 -6.69 -0.37
N GLU A 67 9.22 -7.50 -1.32
CA GLU A 67 8.58 -7.01 -2.55
C GLU A 67 7.15 -6.58 -2.19
N ILE A 68 6.85 -5.29 -2.31
CA ILE A 68 5.57 -4.71 -1.87
C ILE A 68 4.59 -4.42 -3.03
N GLY A 69 4.99 -4.63 -4.28
CA GLY A 69 4.15 -4.35 -5.45
C GLY A 69 2.84 -5.11 -5.43
N SER A 70 2.90 -6.40 -5.08
CA SER A 70 1.70 -7.26 -4.99
C SER A 70 0.76 -6.79 -3.87
N LEU A 71 1.31 -6.36 -2.73
CA LEU A 71 0.55 -5.78 -1.63
C LEU A 71 -0.09 -4.44 -2.01
N ILE A 72 0.65 -3.56 -2.71
CA ILE A 72 0.12 -2.28 -3.19
C ILE A 72 -1.08 -2.51 -4.10
N ILE A 73 -1.00 -3.46 -5.04
CA ILE A 73 -2.11 -3.79 -5.93
C ILE A 73 -3.34 -4.25 -5.13
N ALA A 74 -3.16 -5.16 -4.17
CA ALA A 74 -4.24 -5.66 -3.33
C ALA A 74 -4.90 -4.55 -2.49
N LEU A 75 -4.10 -3.69 -1.86
CA LEU A 75 -4.61 -2.54 -1.09
C LEU A 75 -5.40 -1.59 -1.98
N ARG A 76 -4.86 -1.24 -3.15
CA ARG A 76 -5.53 -0.35 -4.12
C ARG A 76 -6.85 -0.93 -4.59
N PHE A 77 -6.91 -2.24 -4.85
CA PHE A 77 -8.16 -2.92 -5.21
C PHE A 77 -9.25 -2.68 -4.16
N HIS A 78 -8.97 -2.97 -2.89
CA HIS A 78 -9.96 -2.81 -1.81
C HIS A 78 -10.32 -1.34 -1.54
N ILE A 79 -9.34 -0.44 -1.58
CA ILE A 79 -9.55 1.01 -1.45
C ILE A 79 -10.47 1.52 -2.55
N ARG A 80 -10.20 1.14 -3.81
CA ARG A 80 -10.99 1.59 -4.96
C ARG A 80 -12.42 1.03 -4.92
N GLN A 81 -12.60 -0.21 -4.46
CA GLN A 81 -13.94 -0.75 -4.19
C GLN A 81 -14.70 0.08 -3.15
N GLU A 82 -14.07 0.45 -2.04
CA GLU A 82 -14.71 1.26 -0.98
C GLU A 82 -15.02 2.69 -1.44
N LEU A 83 -14.14 3.27 -2.27
CA LEU A 83 -14.30 4.61 -2.83
C LEU A 83 -15.25 4.66 -4.05
N GLY A 84 -15.70 3.51 -4.56
CA GLY A 84 -16.52 3.44 -5.77
C GLY A 84 -15.76 3.81 -7.06
N LEU A 85 -14.44 3.63 -7.07
CA LEU A 85 -13.58 3.88 -8.23
C LEU A 85 -13.48 2.63 -9.13
N PRO A 86 -13.18 2.77 -10.44
CA PRO A 86 -12.94 1.64 -11.33
C PRO A 86 -11.75 0.80 -10.86
N VAL A 87 -11.84 -0.52 -10.95
CA VAL A 87 -10.80 -1.50 -10.55
C VAL A 87 -10.19 -2.16 -11.76
#